data_AF-A0A2V9VA95-F1
#
_entry.id   AF-A0A2V9VA95-F1
#
_cell.length_a   1.000
_cell.length_b   1.000
_cell.length_c   1.000
_cell.angle_alpha   90.00
_cell.angle_beta   90.00
_cell.angle_gamma   90.00
#
_symmetry.space_group_name_H-M   'P 1'
#
loop_
_entity.id
_entity.type
_entity.pdbx_description
1 polymer ?
#
loop_
_entity_poly.entity_id
_entity_poly.type
_entity_poly.pdbx_seq_one_letter_code
_entity_poly.pdbx_strand_id
1 'polypeptide(L)'
;MRKLVEDGTLIVPEGHYFVLGDNRDESLDSRYWGFVPRENIIGRPLLIYWSVRGFDNDITVPASPSDKLYHFAYAVTHLFQITRWDRTFRLVN
;
A
#
# COMPACT_ATOMS: atom_id res chain seq x y z
N MET A 1 -18.94 13.50 8.23
CA MET A 1 -18.85 12.52 9.34
C MET A 1 -19.69 12.89 10.56
N ARG A 2 -19.61 14.10 11.15
CA ARG A 2 -20.40 14.43 12.37
C ARG A 2 -21.92 14.20 12.26
N LYS A 3 -22.50 14.31 11.06
CA LYS A 3 -23.93 14.02 10.80
C LYS A 3 -24.31 12.54 10.83
N LEU A 4 -23.32 11.64 10.88
CA LEU A 4 -23.48 10.19 10.84
C LEU A 4 -23.04 9.54 12.16
N VAL A 5 -22.73 10.37 13.16
CA VAL A 5 -22.32 9.95 14.49
C VAL A 5 -23.46 10.28 15.44
N GLU A 6 -24.10 9.25 15.97
CA GLU A 6 -25.19 9.34 16.94
C GLU A 6 -24.66 8.83 18.28
N ASP A 7 -24.70 9.68 19.32
CA ASP A 7 -24.20 9.37 20.67
C ASP A 7 -22.76 8.81 20.71
N GLY A 8 -21.89 9.32 19.83
CA GLY A 8 -20.49 8.87 19.72
C GLY A 8 -20.29 7.59 18.91
N THR A 9 -21.36 6.97 18.43
CA THR A 9 -21.32 5.80 17.56
C THR A 9 -21.46 6.21 16.10
N LEU A 10 -20.54 5.76 15.25
CA LEU A 10 -20.64 5.97 13.81
C LEU A 10 -21.62 4.98 13.19
N ILE A 11 -22.68 5.47 12.56
CA ILE A 11 -23.65 4.65 11.82
C ILE A 11 -23.20 4.55 10.36
N VAL A 12 -22.87 3.33 9.94
CA VAL A 12 -22.51 3.02 8.54
C VAL A 12 -23.78 2.58 7.80
N PRO A 13 -24.14 3.23 6.67
CA PRO A 13 -25.29 2.84 5.87
C PRO A 13 -25.19 1.41 5.36
N GLU A 14 -26.34 0.81 5.08
CA GLU A 14 -26.38 -0.52 4.44
C GLU A 14 -25.64 -0.51 3.10
N GLY A 15 -24.94 -1.61 2.80
CA GLY A 15 -24.14 -1.74 1.58
C GLY A 15 -22.87 -0.88 1.56
N HIS A 16 -22.52 -0.20 2.65
CA HIS A 16 -21.33 0.65 2.74
C HIS A 16 -20.33 0.15 3.79
N TYR A 17 -19.11 0.63 3.67
CA TYR A 17 -17.99 0.30 4.56
C TYR A 17 -17.31 1.58 5.05
N PHE A 18 -16.98 1.60 6.32
CA PHE A 18 -16.04 2.58 6.88
C PHE A 18 -14.66 1.94 6.93
N VAL A 19 -13.70 2.50 6.19
CA VAL A 19 -12.34 1.95 6.10
C VAL A 19 -11.33 2.89 6.72
N LEU A 20 -10.31 2.32 7.37
CA LEU A 20 -9.22 3.04 8.00
C LEU A 20 -7.89 2.48 7.51
N GLY A 21 -6.92 3.37 7.29
CA GLY A 21 -5.54 2.95 7.13
C GLY A 21 -4.91 2.56 8.46
N ASP A 22 -3.95 1.64 8.43
CA ASP A 22 -3.17 1.29 9.63
C ASP A 22 -2.26 2.45 10.08
N ASN A 23 -1.73 3.23 9.13
CA ASN A 23 -0.96 4.45 9.42
C ASN A 23 -1.91 5.64 9.62
N ARG A 24 -2.46 5.75 10.83
CA ARG A 24 -3.62 6.62 11.15
C ARG A 24 -3.37 8.10 10.90
N ASP A 25 -2.18 8.60 11.16
CA ASP A 25 -1.89 10.04 11.01
C ASP A 25 -1.61 10.41 9.55
N GLU A 26 -1.23 9.43 8.72
CA GLU A 26 -0.83 9.60 7.32
C GLU A 26 -1.76 8.82 6.36
N SER A 27 -3.04 8.73 6.72
CA SER A 27 -4.05 8.06 5.89
C SER A 27 -5.22 8.99 5.59
N LEU A 28 -5.36 9.33 4.32
CA LEU A 28 -6.59 9.90 3.76
C LEU A 28 -7.59 8.76 3.56
N ASP A 29 -8.36 8.44 4.60
CA ASP A 29 -9.35 7.36 4.62
C ASP A 29 -10.78 7.88 4.87
N SER A 30 -11.70 7.00 5.25
CA SER A 30 -13.12 7.33 5.41
C SER A 30 -13.39 8.46 6.41
N ARG A 31 -12.43 8.81 7.28
CA ARG A 31 -12.50 10.00 8.15
C ARG A 31 -12.61 11.31 7.36
N TYR A 32 -12.01 11.35 6.15
CA TYR A 32 -11.93 12.52 5.30
C TYR A 32 -12.96 12.51 4.17
N TRP A 33 -13.10 11.38 3.46
CA TRP A 33 -13.92 11.29 2.24
C TRP A 33 -15.20 10.44 2.38
N GLY A 34 -15.49 9.86 3.54
CA GLY A 34 -16.75 9.16 3.81
C GLY A 34 -16.71 7.65 3.51
N PHE A 35 -17.86 7.04 3.29
CA PHE A 35 -17.97 5.58 3.18
C PHE A 35 -17.67 5.04 1.78
N VAL A 36 -17.28 3.76 1.71
CA VAL A 36 -17.06 3.02 0.46
C VAL A 36 -18.28 2.14 0.16
N PRO A 37 -18.97 2.31 -0.98
CA PRO A 37 -20.00 1.38 -1.41
C PRO A 37 -19.44 -0.03 -1.68
N ARG A 38 -20.22 -1.09 -1.40
CA ARG A 38 -19.80 -2.50 -1.54
C ARG A 38 -19.28 -2.82 -2.93
N GLU A 39 -19.92 -2.29 -3.96
CA GLU A 39 -19.59 -2.50 -5.37
C GLU A 39 -18.18 -2.00 -5.74
N ASN A 40 -17.63 -1.06 -4.98
CA ASN A 40 -16.28 -0.55 -5.19
C ASN A 40 -15.20 -1.47 -4.57
N ILE A 41 -15.59 -2.48 -3.78
CA ILE A 41 -14.65 -3.41 -3.14
C ILE A 41 -14.43 -4.63 -4.04
N ILE A 42 -13.22 -4.69 -4.62
CA ILE A 42 -12.80 -5.79 -5.51
C ILE A 42 -12.52 -7.08 -4.73
N GLY A 43 -11.85 -7.00 -3.57
CA GLY A 43 -11.46 -8.19 -2.82
C GLY A 43 -10.62 -7.88 -1.58
N ARG A 44 -10.09 -8.94 -0.95
CA ARG A 44 -9.21 -8.86 0.22
C ARG A 44 -7.76 -9.14 -0.20
N PRO A 45 -6.77 -8.40 0.32
CA PRO A 45 -5.37 -8.72 0.09
C PRO A 45 -5.05 -10.13 0.62
N LEU A 46 -4.30 -10.91 -0.14
CA LEU A 46 -4.01 -12.32 0.16
C LEU A 46 -2.52 -12.56 0.47
N LEU A 47 -1.62 -12.00 -0.33
CA LEU A 47 -0.20 -12.34 -0.33
C LEU A 47 0.65 -11.10 -0.60
N ILE A 48 1.71 -10.92 0.17
CA ILE A 48 2.78 -9.98 -0.18
C ILE A 48 3.68 -10.69 -1.19
N TYR A 49 3.43 -10.48 -2.48
CA TYR A 49 4.19 -11.14 -3.56
C TYR A 49 5.70 -10.81 -3.50
N TRP A 50 6.06 -9.54 -3.28
CA TRP A 50 7.46 -9.13 -3.18
C TRP A 50 7.60 -7.85 -2.35
N SER A 51 8.64 -7.80 -1.53
CA SER A 51 8.96 -6.64 -0.70
C SER A 51 10.44 -6.30 -0.80
N VAL A 52 10.74 -5.11 -1.31
CA VAL A 52 12.11 -4.58 -1.38
C VAL A 52 12.27 -3.42 -0.42
N ARG A 53 13.50 -3.19 0.05
CA ARG A 53 13.88 -1.93 0.68
C ARG A 53 13.80 -0.82 -0.37
N GLY A 54 13.42 0.39 0.05
CA GLY A 54 13.39 1.52 -0.87
C GLY A 54 14.75 1.66 -1.53
N PHE A 55 14.76 1.71 -2.86
CA PHE A 55 15.89 2.30 -3.56
C PHE A 55 15.74 3.79 -3.33
N ASP A 56 16.75 4.44 -2.79
CA ASP A 56 16.72 5.89 -2.66
C ASP A 56 16.36 6.51 -4.01
N ASN A 57 15.53 7.56 -4.00
CA ASN A 57 14.98 8.23 -5.18
C ASN A 57 16.04 8.91 -6.09
N ASP A 58 17.32 8.58 -5.90
CA ASP A 58 18.43 8.96 -6.77
C ASP A 58 18.52 8.05 -8.02
N ILE A 59 17.51 7.20 -8.26
CA ILE A 59 17.27 6.62 -9.58
C ILE A 59 16.86 7.75 -10.53
N THR A 60 17.87 8.42 -11.07
CA THR A 60 17.76 9.20 -12.29
C THR A 60 17.03 8.35 -13.34
N VAL A 61 16.08 8.94 -14.07
CA VAL A 61 15.48 8.29 -15.24
C VAL A 61 16.65 7.89 -16.14
N PRO A 62 16.89 6.59 -16.41
CA PRO A 62 18.09 6.16 -17.10
C PRO A 62 18.12 6.78 -18.50
N ALA A 63 19.00 7.75 -18.69
CA ALA A 63 19.12 8.53 -19.91
C ALA A 63 19.88 7.76 -21.00
N SER A 64 20.65 6.73 -20.60
CA SER A 64 21.47 5.90 -21.48
C SER A 64 21.21 4.39 -21.30
N PRO A 65 21.46 3.56 -22.34
CA PRO A 65 21.51 2.10 -22.23
C PRO A 65 22.49 1.59 -21.16
N SER A 66 23.60 2.30 -20.92
CA SER A 66 24.57 1.96 -19.86
C SER A 66 23.94 2.00 -18.47
N ASP A 67 23.06 2.98 -18.24
CA ASP A 67 22.45 3.20 -16.94
C ASP A 67 21.45 2.07 -16.64
N LYS A 68 20.70 1.63 -17.66
CA LYS A 68 19.83 0.45 -17.56
C LYS A 68 20.62 -0.80 -17.21
N LEU A 69 21.79 -1.01 -17.81
CA LEU A 69 22.64 -2.16 -17.52
C LEU A 69 23.22 -2.08 -16.09
N TYR A 70 23.67 -0.90 -15.66
CA TYR A 70 24.14 -0.67 -14.30
C TYR A 70 23.05 -0.98 -13.27
N HIS A 71 21.84 -0.46 -13.45
CA HIS A 71 20.71 -0.72 -12.54
C HIS A 71 20.30 -2.19 -12.52
N PHE A 72 20.31 -2.86 -13.68
CA PHE A 72 20.05 -4.29 -13.76
C PHE A 72 21.12 -5.10 -13.02
N ALA A 73 22.40 -4.82 -13.29
CA ALA A 73 23.52 -5.48 -12.62
C ALA A 73 23.49 -5.23 -11.10
N TYR A 74 23.18 -4.01 -10.67
CA TYR A 74 23.00 -3.65 -9.28
C TYR A 74 21.86 -4.45 -8.63
N ALA A 75 20.69 -4.50 -9.26
CA ALA A 75 19.54 -5.26 -8.78
C ALA A 75 19.85 -6.76 -8.64
N VAL A 76 20.55 -7.36 -9.60
CA VAL A 76 20.90 -8.79 -9.56
C VAL A 76 21.95 -9.07 -8.48
N THR A 77 22.98 -8.24 -8.37
CA THR A 77 24.06 -8.42 -7.38
C THR A 77 23.59 -8.18 -5.94
N HIS A 78 22.61 -7.30 -5.74
CA HIS A 78 22.11 -6.95 -4.41
C HIS A 78 20.74 -7.58 -4.10
N LEU A 79 20.19 -8.42 -4.99
CA LEU A 79 18.84 -9.00 -4.90
C LEU A 79 18.53 -9.53 -3.49
N PHE A 80 19.48 -10.29 -2.94
CA PHE A 80 19.34 -10.92 -1.63
C PHE A 80 19.41 -9.94 -0.46
N GLN A 81 20.05 -8.79 -0.62
CA GLN A 81 20.21 -7.76 0.41
C GLN A 81 19.06 -6.75 0.40
N ILE A 82 18.56 -6.42 -0.79
CA ILE A 82 17.46 -5.46 -0.95
C ILE A 82 16.10 -6.10 -0.64
N THR A 83 15.97 -7.41 -0.85
CA THR A 83 14.70 -8.10 -0.62
C THR A 83 14.48 -8.31 0.87
N ARG A 84 13.31 -7.87 1.35
CA ARG A 84 12.80 -8.15 2.70
C ARG A 84 12.14 -9.52 2.69
N TRP A 85 12.97 -10.56 2.84
CA TRP A 85 12.54 -11.96 2.78
C TRP A 85 11.53 -12.34 3.86
N ASP A 86 11.59 -11.68 5.02
CA ASP A 86 10.64 -11.85 6.12
C ASP A 86 9.19 -11.44 5.78
N ARG A 87 9.03 -10.58 4.77
CA ARG A 87 7.72 -10.11 4.29
C ARG A 87 7.31 -10.74 2.96
N THR A 88 8.27 -11.13 2.15
CA THR A 88 8.03 -11.67 0.81
C THR A 88 7.41 -13.07 0.91
N PHE A 89 6.37 -13.33 0.10
CA PHE A 89 5.52 -14.51 0.15
C PHE A 89 4.77 -14.73 1.47
N ARG A 90 4.59 -13.68 2.28
CA ARG A 90 3.80 -13.75 3.51
C ARG A 90 2.30 -13.60 3.19
N LEU A 91 1.49 -14.53 3.69
CA LEU A 91 0.03 -14.42 3.64
C LEU A 91 -0.46 -13.29 4.55
N VAL A 92 -1.48 -12.57 4.09
CA VAL A 92 -2.17 -11.54 4.85
C VAL A 92 -3.32 -12.22 5.59
N ASN A 93 -3.19 -12.33 6.91
CA ASN A 93 -4.17 -12.93 7.81
C ASN A 93 -4.92 -11.86 8.59
#